data_AF-A0A0M6W946-F1
#
_entry.id   AF-A0A0M6W946-F1
#
_cell.length_a   1.000
_cell.length_b   1.000
_cell.length_c   1.000
_cell.angle_alpha   90.00
_cell.angle_beta   90.00
_cell.angle_gamma   90.00
#
_symmetry.space_group_name_H-M   'P 1'
#
loop_
_entity.id
_entity.type
_entity.pdbx_description
1 polymer ?
#
loop_
_entity_poly.entity_id
_entity_poly.type
_entity_poly.pdbx_seq_one_letter_code
_entity_poly.pdbx_strand_id
1 'polypeptide(L)'
;MGIYLNPSADGFASIMKTGDYVDKTGLITYMNAVLNSSRNMLCSSRPRRFGKSYAAQMLSAFYSKGADAGELFAHLRVANPPEETKEKEKEWYNKYRNNCDVLFWDMAWFISNAQNIEDTILNLQRDIGKELREAFPDCVTEEVVSLPEILLTISVKTGHKFLIIIDEWDALFREAPENTELQKTYIQLLRALFKGIQVSRFLCGAYMTGILPIKKYGTQSALTDFTEFTMLEPGPLAPYVGFTEDEVKKLCTGHHMDYEEMRRWYDGYYFDEIGHVYNPNSVIKAVFCGKYSNYWTQTETYESLRIYIDLNFDGLKECLVDMLGGKRCRVDIGSFQNDMTSMKSRDDVLTLLVHLGYLGYDADNKEVYIPNEEIREEFIRAIKNGRRQELVKAIQLSDHLLKATINLHY
;
A
#
# COMPACT_ATOMS: atom_id res chain seq x y z
N MET A 1 22.78 -16.12 -1.27
CA MET A 1 21.76 -15.05 -1.08
C MET A 1 20.56 -15.71 -0.45
N GLY A 2 20.04 -15.11 0.63
CA GLY A 2 18.84 -15.63 1.29
C GLY A 2 17.57 -15.23 0.55
N ILE A 3 16.48 -15.93 0.81
CA ILE A 3 15.14 -15.60 0.30
C ILE A 3 14.57 -14.44 1.12
N TYR A 4 14.75 -14.49 2.45
CA TYR A 4 14.21 -13.51 3.39
C TYR A 4 15.30 -12.60 3.96
N LEU A 5 16.48 -13.15 4.29
CA LEU A 5 17.63 -12.38 4.73
C LEU A 5 18.51 -11.96 3.54
N ASN A 6 18.70 -10.66 3.39
CA ASN A 6 19.52 -10.06 2.34
C ASN A 6 19.14 -10.60 0.94
N PRO A 7 17.88 -10.39 0.50
CA PRO A 7 17.42 -10.83 -0.81
C PRO A 7 18.13 -10.09 -1.96
N SER A 8 18.05 -10.68 -3.16
CA SER A 8 18.58 -10.12 -4.40
C SER A 8 17.84 -8.88 -4.87
N ALA A 9 18.39 -8.20 -5.89
CA ALA A 9 17.72 -7.08 -6.56
C ALA A 9 16.74 -7.52 -7.66
N ASP A 10 16.54 -8.82 -7.89
CA ASP A 10 15.88 -9.34 -9.10
C ASP A 10 14.46 -8.79 -9.27
N GLY A 11 13.70 -8.66 -8.18
CA GLY A 11 12.36 -8.09 -8.18
C GLY A 11 12.35 -6.67 -8.75
N PHE A 12 13.21 -5.79 -8.24
CA PHE A 12 13.29 -4.41 -8.72
C PHE A 12 13.93 -4.31 -10.11
N ALA A 13 14.94 -5.13 -10.41
CA ALA A 13 15.53 -5.19 -11.74
C ALA A 13 14.50 -5.56 -12.83
N SER A 14 13.59 -6.48 -12.51
CA SER A 14 12.51 -6.87 -13.43
C SER A 14 11.54 -5.72 -13.73
N ILE A 15 11.25 -4.87 -12.74
CA ILE A 15 10.40 -3.68 -12.88
C ILE A 15 11.08 -2.67 -13.82
N MET A 16 12.37 -2.41 -13.61
CA MET A 16 13.16 -1.46 -14.42
C MET A 16 13.25 -1.87 -15.89
N LYS A 17 13.22 -3.18 -16.19
CA LYS A 17 13.31 -3.72 -17.56
C LYS A 17 12.10 -3.36 -18.44
N THR A 18 10.99 -2.93 -17.86
CA THR A 18 9.76 -2.61 -18.61
C THR A 18 9.88 -1.34 -19.45
N GLY A 19 10.83 -0.45 -19.13
CA GLY A 19 11.06 0.81 -19.87
C GLY A 19 10.18 1.99 -19.43
N ASP A 20 9.04 1.72 -18.78
CA ASP A 20 8.05 2.73 -18.35
C ASP A 20 8.07 2.98 -16.83
N TYR A 21 9.21 2.72 -16.19
CA TYR A 21 9.35 2.94 -14.76
C TYR A 21 9.31 4.45 -14.43
N VAL A 22 8.36 4.83 -13.58
CA VAL A 22 8.29 6.18 -13.00
C VAL A 22 9.09 6.20 -11.70
N ASP A 23 10.06 7.11 -11.62
CA ASP A 23 11.01 7.18 -10.52
C ASP A 23 10.36 7.63 -9.20
N LYS A 24 10.24 6.67 -8.27
CA LYS A 24 9.79 6.90 -6.88
C LYS A 24 10.90 6.73 -5.84
N THR A 25 12.16 6.78 -6.26
CA THR A 25 13.31 6.56 -5.37
C THR A 25 13.49 7.64 -4.31
N GLY A 26 12.77 8.76 -4.40
CA GLY A 26 12.66 9.71 -3.30
C GLY A 26 12.16 9.11 -1.97
N LEU A 27 11.43 8.00 -2.02
CA LEU A 27 11.06 7.24 -0.82
C LEU A 27 12.31 6.73 -0.07
N ILE A 28 13.36 6.34 -0.79
CA ILE A 28 14.64 5.94 -0.19
C ILE A 28 15.28 7.13 0.52
N THR A 29 15.25 8.33 -0.08
CA THR A 29 15.74 9.55 0.58
C THR A 29 15.02 9.78 1.91
N TYR A 30 13.69 9.65 1.93
CA TYR A 30 12.91 9.79 3.17
C TYR A 30 13.30 8.72 4.20
N MET A 31 13.38 7.45 3.80
CA MET A 31 13.81 6.35 4.67
C MET A 31 15.21 6.58 5.24
N ASN A 32 16.17 7.00 4.42
CA ASN A 32 17.53 7.34 4.85
C ASN A 32 17.57 8.40 5.95
N ALA A 33 16.67 9.38 5.87
CA ALA A 33 16.58 10.46 6.85
C ALA A 33 16.05 10.01 8.22
N VAL A 34 15.26 8.92 8.27
CA VAL A 34 14.64 8.40 9.50
C VAL A 34 15.30 7.14 10.04
N LEU A 35 16.12 6.43 9.26
CA LEU A 35 16.85 5.25 9.71
C LEU A 35 17.72 5.56 10.94
N ASN A 36 17.74 4.62 11.90
CA ASN A 36 18.41 4.75 13.20
C ASN A 36 17.95 5.93 14.07
N SER A 37 16.79 6.53 13.76
CA SER A 37 16.16 7.55 14.60
C SER A 37 14.98 6.98 15.41
N SER A 38 14.35 7.80 16.24
CA SER A 38 13.10 7.44 16.93
C SER A 38 11.88 7.33 15.99
N ARG A 39 11.98 7.76 14.73
CA ARG A 39 10.93 7.70 13.70
C ARG A 39 11.23 6.66 12.61
N ASN A 40 12.03 5.66 12.93
CA ASN A 40 12.56 4.68 11.98
C ASN A 40 11.57 3.59 11.55
N MET A 41 10.31 3.64 11.99
CA MET A 41 9.28 2.65 11.67
C MET A 41 8.15 3.33 10.91
N LEU A 42 7.96 2.97 9.63
CA LEU A 42 6.96 3.55 8.75
C LEU A 42 5.95 2.50 8.29
N CYS A 43 4.68 2.89 8.25
CA CYS A 43 3.61 2.10 7.63
C CYS A 43 2.97 2.94 6.52
N SER A 44 3.01 2.46 5.28
CA SER A 44 2.36 3.11 4.14
C SER A 44 1.18 2.25 3.67
N SER A 45 -0.01 2.65 4.08
CA SER A 45 -1.26 1.96 3.72
C SER A 45 -1.90 2.64 2.52
N ARG A 46 -2.03 1.91 1.41
CA ARG A 46 -2.57 2.42 0.15
C ARG A 46 -3.33 1.35 -0.63
N PRO A 47 -4.25 1.73 -1.53
CA PRO A 47 -5.13 0.79 -2.20
C PRO A 47 -4.37 -0.26 -3.01
N ARG A 48 -5.08 -1.30 -3.42
CA ARG A 48 -4.54 -2.29 -4.37
C ARG A 48 -4.02 -1.57 -5.62
N ARG A 49 -2.94 -2.09 -6.20
CA ARG A 49 -2.37 -1.61 -7.47
C ARG A 49 -1.76 -0.19 -7.45
N PHE A 50 -1.51 0.36 -6.26
CA PHE A 50 -0.73 1.60 -6.05
C PHE A 50 0.80 1.37 -5.94
N GLY A 51 1.32 0.25 -6.46
CA GLY A 51 2.77 0.00 -6.46
C GLY A 51 3.38 -0.30 -5.07
N LYS A 52 2.59 -0.81 -4.11
CA LYS A 52 3.04 -1.26 -2.78
C LYS A 52 4.26 -2.16 -2.83
N SER A 53 4.11 -3.30 -3.49
CA SER A 53 5.17 -4.29 -3.66
C SER A 53 6.37 -3.74 -4.42
N TYR A 54 6.15 -2.84 -5.38
CA TYR A 54 7.24 -2.19 -6.13
C TYR A 54 8.10 -1.31 -5.22
N ALA A 55 7.47 -0.57 -4.30
CA ALA A 55 8.21 0.21 -3.31
C ALA A 55 8.95 -0.70 -2.32
N ALA A 56 8.33 -1.78 -1.83
CA ALA A 56 9.00 -2.73 -0.93
C ALA A 56 10.22 -3.38 -1.60
N GLN A 57 10.08 -3.84 -2.85
CA GLN A 57 11.17 -4.41 -3.65
C GLN A 57 12.27 -3.39 -3.95
N MET A 58 11.90 -2.14 -4.26
CA MET A 58 12.86 -1.03 -4.46
C MET A 58 13.68 -0.76 -3.19
N LEU A 59 13.03 -0.67 -2.02
CA LEU A 59 13.70 -0.47 -0.74
C LEU A 59 14.62 -1.65 -0.43
N SER A 60 14.12 -2.88 -0.59
CA SER A 60 14.90 -4.10 -0.38
C SER A 60 16.15 -4.13 -1.28
N ALA A 61 16.00 -3.85 -2.58
CA ALA A 61 17.11 -3.81 -3.52
C ALA A 61 18.14 -2.73 -3.17
N PHE A 62 17.70 -1.57 -2.69
CA PHE A 62 18.60 -0.48 -2.30
C PHE A 62 19.41 -0.81 -1.05
N TYR A 63 18.79 -1.35 -0.01
CA TYR A 63 19.44 -1.54 1.31
C TYR A 63 20.16 -2.87 1.48
N SER A 64 19.66 -3.94 0.84
CA SER A 64 20.13 -5.32 1.06
C SER A 64 21.59 -5.51 0.69
N LYS A 65 22.37 -6.12 1.59
CA LYS A 65 23.76 -6.58 1.30
C LYS A 65 23.83 -7.68 0.24
N GLY A 66 22.74 -8.39 0.00
CA GLY A 66 22.65 -9.45 -1.01
C GLY A 66 22.27 -8.94 -2.41
N ALA A 67 22.07 -7.63 -2.56
CA ALA A 67 21.73 -6.98 -3.82
C ALA A 67 22.93 -6.21 -4.38
N ASP A 68 22.98 -6.06 -5.71
CA ASP A 68 23.82 -5.07 -6.38
C ASP A 68 22.94 -3.95 -6.94
N ALA A 69 22.91 -2.83 -6.23
CA ALA A 69 22.10 -1.67 -6.57
C ALA A 69 22.86 -0.62 -7.40
N GLY A 70 24.14 -0.82 -7.72
CA GLY A 70 24.96 0.24 -8.31
C GLY A 70 24.38 0.81 -9.60
N GLU A 71 24.27 -0.04 -10.62
CA GLU A 71 23.76 0.36 -11.93
C GLU A 71 22.24 0.61 -11.92
N LEU A 72 21.49 -0.16 -11.11
CA LEU A 72 20.03 -0.07 -11.03
C LEU A 72 19.53 1.33 -10.63
N PHE A 73 20.26 2.02 -9.75
CA PHE A 73 19.85 3.32 -9.21
C PHE A 73 20.64 4.50 -9.81
N ALA A 74 21.65 4.25 -10.63
CA ALA A 74 22.59 5.28 -11.10
C ALA A 74 21.92 6.45 -11.83
N HIS A 75 20.81 6.20 -12.53
CA HIS A 75 20.07 7.21 -13.30
C HIS A 75 18.84 7.78 -12.57
N LEU A 76 18.59 7.34 -11.34
CA LEU A 76 17.41 7.72 -10.56
C LEU A 76 17.73 8.90 -9.63
N ARG A 77 16.68 9.57 -9.15
CA ARG A 77 16.73 10.74 -8.27
C ARG A 77 17.55 10.49 -7.01
N VAL A 78 17.45 9.29 -6.41
CA VAL A 78 18.21 8.98 -5.18
C VAL A 78 19.73 9.02 -5.38
N ALA A 79 20.23 8.72 -6.59
CA ALA A 79 21.65 8.85 -6.92
C ALA A 79 22.01 10.26 -7.43
N ASN A 80 21.01 10.98 -7.97
CA ASN A 80 21.13 12.31 -8.57
C ASN A 80 20.21 13.33 -7.84
N PRO A 81 20.44 13.60 -6.55
CA PRO A 81 19.61 14.51 -5.77
C PRO A 81 19.72 15.97 -6.24
N PRO A 82 18.73 16.82 -5.95
CA PRO A 82 18.78 18.28 -6.20
C PRO A 82 20.01 18.94 -5.57
N GLU A 83 20.51 20.02 -6.18
CA GLU A 83 21.76 20.66 -5.75
C GLU A 83 21.68 21.15 -4.29
N GLU A 84 20.50 21.57 -3.84
CA GLU A 84 20.25 22.08 -2.49
C GLU A 84 20.45 21.01 -1.40
N THR A 85 20.17 19.74 -1.71
CA THR A 85 20.26 18.62 -0.75
C THR A 85 21.35 17.62 -1.10
N LYS A 86 22.11 17.88 -2.17
CA LYS A 86 23.01 16.93 -2.82
C LYS A 86 24.07 16.32 -1.92
N GLU A 87 24.75 17.15 -1.13
CA GLU A 87 25.82 16.68 -0.26
C GLU A 87 25.30 15.66 0.76
N LYS A 88 24.22 16.03 1.46
CA LYS A 88 23.60 15.20 2.50
C LYS A 88 22.95 13.93 1.93
N GLU A 89 22.21 14.05 0.83
CA GLU A 89 21.57 12.89 0.20
C GLU A 89 22.60 11.92 -0.41
N LYS A 90 23.72 12.41 -0.97
CA LYS A 90 24.81 11.54 -1.43
C LYS A 90 25.55 10.85 -0.30
N GLU A 91 25.75 11.52 0.83
CA GLU A 91 26.32 10.88 2.03
C GLU A 91 25.44 9.69 2.45
N TRP A 92 24.13 9.89 2.55
CA TRP A 92 23.18 8.83 2.87
C TRP A 92 23.14 7.72 1.83
N TYR A 93 23.14 8.08 0.54
CA TYR A 93 23.16 7.11 -0.56
C TYR A 93 24.36 6.17 -0.41
N ASN A 94 25.56 6.71 -0.23
CA ASN A 94 26.78 5.92 -0.08
C ASN A 94 26.80 5.10 1.23
N LYS A 95 26.24 5.65 2.31
CA LYS A 95 26.21 4.99 3.61
C LYS A 95 25.31 3.75 3.63
N TYR A 96 24.13 3.82 3.00
CA TYR A 96 23.08 2.81 3.16
C TYR A 96 22.92 1.87 1.97
N ARG A 97 23.39 2.24 0.77
CA ARG A 97 23.28 1.38 -0.41
C ARG A 97 24.00 0.05 -0.19
N ASN A 98 23.26 -1.05 -0.31
CA ASN A 98 23.68 -2.43 -0.11
C ASN A 98 24.47 -2.69 1.19
N ASN A 99 24.15 -1.96 2.26
CA ASN A 99 24.92 -1.98 3.51
C ASN A 99 24.09 -2.35 4.75
N CYS A 100 22.82 -2.74 4.60
CA CYS A 100 21.96 -3.15 5.69
C CYS A 100 21.65 -4.64 5.65
N ASP A 101 21.53 -5.28 6.81
CA ASP A 101 20.93 -6.61 6.92
C ASP A 101 19.41 -6.46 6.78
N VAL A 102 18.89 -6.78 5.61
CA VAL A 102 17.46 -6.63 5.30
C VAL A 102 16.76 -7.96 5.55
N LEU A 103 15.65 -7.89 6.29
CA LEU A 103 14.66 -8.95 6.34
C LEU A 103 13.45 -8.50 5.54
N PHE A 104 13.12 -9.23 4.48
CA PHE A 104 12.00 -8.90 3.61
C PHE A 104 11.10 -10.12 3.44
N TRP A 105 9.80 -9.93 3.65
CA TRP A 105 8.81 -10.94 3.31
C TRP A 105 7.48 -10.34 2.88
N ASP A 106 6.71 -11.17 2.17
CA ASP A 106 5.32 -10.94 1.80
C ASP A 106 4.44 -11.86 2.65
N MET A 107 3.50 -11.28 3.39
CA MET A 107 2.57 -12.08 4.20
C MET A 107 1.59 -12.89 3.35
N ALA A 108 1.19 -12.40 2.17
CA ALA A 108 0.30 -13.14 1.27
C ALA A 108 0.97 -14.42 0.77
N TRP A 109 2.30 -14.40 0.56
CA TRP A 109 3.09 -15.59 0.23
C TRP A 109 3.02 -16.65 1.33
N PHE A 110 3.20 -16.26 2.60
CA PHE A 110 3.13 -17.21 3.72
C PHE A 110 1.73 -17.79 3.91
N ILE A 111 0.68 -16.99 3.72
CA ILE A 111 -0.71 -17.47 3.75
C ILE A 111 -0.95 -18.49 2.63
N SER A 112 -0.54 -18.18 1.41
CA SER A 112 -0.78 -19.03 0.23
C SER A 112 -0.04 -20.37 0.27
N ASN A 113 1.10 -20.44 0.97
CA ASN A 113 1.91 -21.65 1.08
C ASN A 113 1.67 -22.45 2.35
N ALA A 114 0.86 -21.95 3.28
CA ALA A 114 0.52 -22.68 4.49
C ALA A 114 -0.48 -23.81 4.17
N GLN A 115 -0.30 -24.98 4.78
CA GLN A 115 -1.27 -26.08 4.64
C GLN A 115 -2.62 -25.71 5.29
N ASN A 116 -2.56 -25.09 6.47
CA ASN A 116 -3.68 -24.45 7.14
C ASN A 116 -3.29 -23.01 7.44
N ILE A 117 -4.26 -22.08 7.41
CA ILE A 117 -3.98 -20.66 7.64
C ILE A 117 -3.44 -20.42 9.05
N GLU A 118 -3.77 -21.28 10.01
CA GLU A 118 -3.27 -21.27 11.38
C GLU A 118 -1.74 -21.49 11.47
N ASP A 119 -1.15 -22.21 10.51
CA ASP A 119 0.28 -22.52 10.48
C ASP A 119 1.11 -21.35 9.93
N THR A 120 0.48 -20.32 9.37
CA THR A 120 1.14 -19.19 8.69
C THR A 120 2.24 -18.55 9.55
N ILE A 121 1.93 -18.23 10.81
CA ILE A 121 2.87 -17.52 11.71
C ILE A 121 4.01 -18.43 12.17
N LEU A 122 3.73 -19.72 12.35
CA LEU A 122 4.75 -20.72 12.67
C LEU A 122 5.72 -20.89 11.51
N ASN A 123 5.20 -21.07 10.29
CA ASN A 123 6.00 -21.23 9.08
C ASN A 123 6.88 -20.01 8.83
N LEU A 124 6.34 -18.80 8.97
CA LEU A 124 7.09 -17.55 8.86
C LEU A 124 8.30 -17.52 9.80
N GLN A 125 8.09 -17.77 11.09
CA GLN A 125 9.18 -17.73 12.07
C GLN A 125 10.20 -18.84 11.83
N ARG A 126 9.74 -20.04 11.46
CA ARG A 126 10.61 -21.17 11.14
C ARG A 126 11.51 -20.86 9.95
N ASP A 127 10.93 -20.40 8.85
CA ASP A 127 11.63 -20.25 7.57
C ASP A 127 12.63 -19.09 7.62
N ILE A 128 12.23 -17.94 8.18
CA ILE A 128 13.14 -16.81 8.41
C ILE A 128 14.21 -17.17 9.45
N GLY A 129 13.81 -17.83 10.53
CA GLY A 129 14.74 -18.28 11.58
C GLY A 129 15.78 -19.26 11.06
N LYS A 130 15.42 -20.13 10.12
CA LYS A 130 16.36 -21.06 9.46
C LYS A 130 17.46 -20.30 8.73
N GLU A 131 17.10 -19.34 7.86
CA GLU A 131 18.09 -18.54 7.13
C GLU A 131 19.00 -17.73 8.07
N LEU A 132 18.44 -17.16 9.14
CA LEU A 132 19.23 -16.45 10.15
C LEU A 132 20.24 -17.34 10.85
N ARG A 133 19.88 -18.59 11.17
CA ARG A 133 20.84 -19.56 11.76
C ARG A 133 21.93 -19.96 10.78
N GLU A 134 21.59 -20.14 9.51
CA GLU A 134 22.57 -20.44 8.46
C GLU A 134 23.54 -19.28 8.23
N ALA A 135 23.06 -18.03 8.30
CA ALA A 135 23.89 -16.84 8.15
C ALA A 135 24.71 -16.51 9.41
N PHE A 136 24.25 -16.89 10.60
CA PHE A 136 24.88 -16.60 11.89
C PHE A 136 25.01 -17.86 12.78
N PRO A 137 25.77 -18.89 12.35
CA PRO A 137 25.79 -20.21 13.00
C PRO A 137 26.31 -20.18 14.45
N ASP A 138 27.24 -19.26 14.77
CA ASP A 138 27.81 -19.13 16.11
C ASP A 138 26.91 -18.36 17.10
N CYS A 139 25.81 -17.77 16.59
CA CYS A 139 24.96 -16.89 17.38
C CYS A 139 23.79 -17.62 18.02
N VAL A 140 23.13 -18.52 17.29
CA VAL A 140 21.78 -18.98 17.63
C VAL A 140 21.72 -20.51 17.55
N THR A 141 21.27 -21.15 18.63
CA THR A 141 21.04 -22.60 18.66
C THR A 141 19.69 -22.96 18.04
N GLU A 142 19.50 -24.23 17.65
CA GLU A 142 18.22 -24.71 17.09
C GLU A 142 17.05 -24.63 18.09
N GLU A 143 17.33 -24.55 19.39
CA GLU A 143 16.32 -24.48 20.46
C GLU A 143 15.54 -23.16 20.49
N VAL A 144 16.12 -22.05 20.00
CA VAL A 144 15.46 -20.74 19.98
C VAL A 144 14.57 -20.65 18.73
N VAL A 145 13.25 -20.77 18.88
CA VAL A 145 12.30 -20.77 17.75
C VAL A 145 11.76 -19.37 17.43
N SER A 146 11.73 -18.47 18.43
CA SER A 146 11.13 -17.13 18.33
C SER A 146 11.98 -16.18 17.50
N LEU A 147 11.43 -15.65 16.40
CA LEU A 147 12.14 -14.73 15.51
C LEU A 147 12.71 -13.49 16.25
N PRO A 148 11.95 -12.77 17.11
CA PRO A 148 12.49 -11.68 17.92
C PRO A 148 13.71 -12.07 18.78
N GLU A 149 13.70 -13.26 19.37
CA GLU A 149 14.80 -13.74 20.21
C GLU A 149 16.05 -14.05 19.39
N ILE A 150 15.88 -14.64 18.20
CA ILE A 150 16.96 -14.87 17.23
C ILE A 150 17.62 -13.54 16.86
N LEU A 151 16.83 -12.53 16.48
CA LEU A 151 17.35 -11.21 16.10
C LEU A 151 18.07 -10.50 17.24
N LEU A 152 17.49 -10.54 18.44
CA LEU A 152 18.11 -9.97 19.63
C LEU A 152 19.44 -10.67 19.94
N THR A 153 19.48 -12.00 19.85
CA THR A 153 20.68 -12.80 20.15
C THR A 153 21.81 -12.48 19.16
N ILE A 154 21.51 -12.44 17.86
CA ILE A 154 22.48 -12.06 16.84
C ILE A 154 22.99 -10.65 17.12
N SER A 155 22.09 -9.70 17.37
CA SER A 155 22.45 -8.31 17.64
C SER A 155 23.35 -8.15 18.87
N VAL A 156 23.06 -8.85 19.97
CA VAL A 156 23.87 -8.79 21.19
C VAL A 156 25.28 -9.35 20.98
N LYS A 157 25.41 -10.43 20.21
CA LYS A 157 26.70 -11.10 19.96
C LYS A 157 27.56 -10.41 18.90
N THR A 158 26.92 -9.83 17.88
CA THR A 158 27.62 -9.35 16.66
C THR A 158 27.54 -7.84 16.48
N GLY A 159 26.63 -7.15 17.18
CA GLY A 159 26.33 -5.74 16.95
C GLY A 159 25.47 -5.46 15.72
N HIS A 160 25.05 -6.49 14.97
CA HIS A 160 24.20 -6.31 13.79
C HIS A 160 22.83 -5.72 14.16
N LYS A 161 22.31 -4.92 13.22
CA LYS A 161 20.94 -4.43 13.24
C LYS A 161 20.28 -4.69 11.90
N PHE A 162 18.98 -4.93 11.95
CA PHE A 162 18.18 -5.34 10.81
C PHE A 162 17.22 -4.23 10.37
N LEU A 163 17.06 -4.10 9.06
CA LEU A 163 15.96 -3.35 8.44
C LEU A 163 14.88 -4.37 8.09
N ILE A 164 13.68 -4.20 8.66
CA ILE A 164 12.56 -5.11 8.41
C ILE A 164 11.60 -4.48 7.39
N ILE A 165 11.32 -5.19 6.29
CA ILE A 165 10.38 -4.79 5.26
C ILE A 165 9.27 -5.84 5.20
N ILE A 166 8.01 -5.42 5.34
CA ILE A 166 6.85 -6.32 5.27
C ILE A 166 5.91 -5.83 4.17
N ASP A 167 5.75 -6.63 3.13
CA ASP A 167 4.70 -6.42 2.13
C ASP A 167 3.41 -7.15 2.54
N GLU A 168 2.29 -6.56 2.15
CA GLU A 168 0.94 -7.03 2.46
C GLU A 168 0.74 -7.36 3.95
N TRP A 169 1.29 -6.54 4.86
CA TRP A 169 1.28 -6.82 6.31
C TRP A 169 -0.13 -7.10 6.87
N ASP A 170 -1.16 -6.46 6.29
CA ASP A 170 -2.54 -6.60 6.72
C ASP A 170 -3.27 -7.81 6.08
N ALA A 171 -2.62 -8.59 5.21
CA ALA A 171 -3.24 -9.70 4.50
C ALA A 171 -3.94 -10.71 5.41
N LEU A 172 -3.33 -11.06 6.54
CA LEU A 172 -3.90 -12.02 7.47
C LEU A 172 -5.24 -11.54 8.05
N PHE A 173 -5.41 -10.23 8.27
CA PHE A 173 -6.67 -9.67 8.77
C PHE A 173 -7.77 -9.67 7.70
N ARG A 174 -7.40 -9.68 6.42
CA ARG A 174 -8.35 -9.70 5.30
C ARG A 174 -8.73 -11.13 4.90
N GLU A 175 -7.77 -12.04 4.90
CA GLU A 175 -7.96 -13.45 4.51
C GLU A 175 -8.58 -14.28 5.65
N ALA A 176 -8.30 -13.95 6.91
CA ALA A 176 -8.84 -14.62 8.09
C ALA A 176 -9.63 -13.67 9.02
N PRO A 177 -10.67 -12.97 8.54
CA PRO A 177 -11.35 -11.90 9.29
C PRO A 177 -12.02 -12.41 10.58
N GLU A 178 -12.50 -13.66 10.58
CA GLU A 178 -13.18 -14.29 11.72
C GLU A 178 -12.23 -15.03 12.68
N ASN A 179 -10.98 -15.32 12.26
CA ASN A 179 -10.02 -16.06 13.09
C ASN A 179 -9.28 -15.11 14.05
N THR A 180 -9.98 -14.70 15.10
CA THR A 180 -9.43 -13.73 16.08
C THR A 180 -8.22 -14.26 16.86
N GLU A 181 -8.08 -15.58 17.01
CA GLU A 181 -6.94 -16.20 17.70
C GLU A 181 -5.67 -16.06 16.87
N LEU A 182 -5.74 -16.43 15.58
CA LEU A 182 -4.65 -16.28 14.63
C LEU A 182 -4.22 -14.81 14.50
N GLN A 183 -5.19 -13.89 14.38
CA GLN A 183 -4.90 -12.45 14.35
C GLN A 183 -4.17 -11.98 15.62
N LYS A 184 -4.57 -12.46 16.80
CA LYS A 184 -3.88 -12.14 18.08
C LYS A 184 -2.45 -12.68 18.08
N THR A 185 -2.23 -13.90 17.62
CA THR A 185 -0.89 -14.50 17.50
C THR A 185 0.01 -13.68 16.58
N TYR A 186 -0.50 -13.24 15.43
CA TYR A 186 0.25 -12.38 14.53
C TYR A 186 0.58 -11.00 15.14
N ILE A 187 -0.40 -10.37 15.80
CA ILE A 187 -0.18 -9.10 16.51
C ILE A 187 0.86 -9.25 17.62
N GLN A 188 0.86 -10.38 18.34
CA GLN A 188 1.87 -10.66 19.36
C GLN A 188 3.27 -10.75 18.75
N LEU A 189 3.43 -11.39 17.59
CA LEU A 189 4.70 -11.40 16.86
C LEU A 189 5.12 -9.98 16.47
N LEU A 190 4.24 -9.19 15.85
CA LEU A 190 4.57 -7.80 15.44
C LEU A 190 4.93 -6.94 16.66
N ARG A 191 4.23 -7.09 17.79
CA ARG A 191 4.57 -6.42 19.05
C ARG A 191 5.96 -6.83 19.53
N ALA A 192 6.31 -8.10 19.47
CA ALA A 192 7.63 -8.57 19.90
C ALA A 192 8.77 -8.08 18.97
N LEU A 193 8.48 -7.88 17.67
CA LEU A 193 9.44 -7.34 16.70
C LEU A 193 9.64 -5.82 16.82
N PHE A 194 8.59 -5.07 17.15
CA PHE A 194 8.58 -3.61 16.98
C PHE A 194 8.34 -2.81 18.25
N LYS A 195 7.83 -3.42 19.32
CA LYS A 195 7.51 -2.73 20.57
C LYS A 195 8.44 -3.15 21.71
N GLY A 196 8.96 -2.15 22.42
CA GLY A 196 9.73 -2.34 23.65
C GLY A 196 11.19 -1.90 23.54
N ILE A 197 11.83 -1.72 24.69
CA ILE A 197 13.17 -1.09 24.80
C ILE A 197 14.24 -1.90 24.04
N GLN A 198 14.12 -3.23 24.01
CA GLN A 198 15.09 -4.11 23.36
C GLN A 198 15.09 -3.99 21.83
N VAL A 199 14.00 -3.50 21.23
CA VAL A 199 13.87 -3.37 19.76
C VAL A 199 14.96 -2.49 19.18
N SER A 200 15.31 -1.39 19.87
CA SER A 200 16.39 -0.48 19.46
C SER A 200 17.77 -1.14 19.34
N ARG A 201 17.96 -2.31 19.96
CA ARG A 201 19.22 -3.06 19.91
C ARG A 201 19.39 -3.77 18.58
N PHE A 202 18.35 -4.44 18.09
CA PHE A 202 18.42 -5.23 16.85
C PHE A 202 17.78 -4.56 15.63
N LEU A 203 16.96 -3.51 15.78
CA LEU A 203 16.28 -2.86 14.67
C LEU A 203 16.97 -1.54 14.30
N CYS A 204 17.29 -1.34 13.01
CA CYS A 204 17.73 -0.03 12.51
C CYS A 204 16.57 0.75 11.86
N GLY A 205 15.55 0.05 11.34
CA GLY A 205 14.28 0.61 10.91
C GLY A 205 13.30 -0.46 10.44
N ALA A 206 12.07 -0.04 10.14
CA ALA A 206 11.04 -0.89 9.56
C ALA A 206 10.20 -0.14 8.52
N TYR A 207 9.82 -0.84 7.46
CA TYR A 207 8.83 -0.37 6.48
C TYR A 207 7.77 -1.44 6.29
N MET A 208 6.51 -1.10 6.50
CA MET A 208 5.39 -1.97 6.18
C MET A 208 4.49 -1.31 5.14
N THR A 209 3.89 -2.12 4.28
CA THR A 209 2.86 -1.63 3.36
C THR A 209 1.72 -2.62 3.24
N GLY A 210 0.52 -2.08 3.08
CA GLY A 210 -0.72 -2.83 3.16
C GLY A 210 -1.89 -2.02 2.61
N ILE A 211 -3.09 -2.57 2.62
CA ILE A 211 -4.29 -1.84 2.20
C ILE A 211 -4.86 -1.05 3.38
N LEU A 212 -5.04 -1.74 4.50
CA LEU A 212 -5.69 -1.18 5.69
C LEU A 212 -4.69 -0.43 6.57
N PRO A 213 -5.14 0.64 7.23
CA PRO A 213 -4.38 1.23 8.33
C PRO A 213 -4.30 0.26 9.53
N ILE A 214 -3.35 0.52 10.42
CA ILE A 214 -3.09 -0.24 11.63
C ILE A 214 -4.29 -0.15 12.56
N LYS A 215 -4.89 -1.31 12.82
CA LYS A 215 -6.01 -1.41 13.75
C LYS A 215 -5.61 -1.11 15.19
N LYS A 216 -6.39 -0.26 15.84
CA LYS A 216 -6.29 0.03 17.28
C LYS A 216 -6.99 -1.07 18.08
N TYR A 217 -6.30 -2.18 18.34
CA TYR A 217 -6.84 -3.28 19.15
C TYR A 217 -6.93 -2.89 20.65
N GLY A 218 -8.16 -2.68 21.16
CA GLY A 218 -8.41 -2.43 22.59
C GLY A 218 -7.81 -1.12 23.11
N THR A 219 -7.43 -1.07 24.40
CA THR A 219 -6.85 0.12 25.06
C THR A 219 -5.37 0.38 24.72
N GLN A 220 -4.73 -0.52 23.97
CA GLN A 220 -3.32 -0.41 23.60
C GLN A 220 -3.15 -0.71 22.10
N SER A 221 -2.98 0.33 21.29
CA SER A 221 -2.57 0.13 19.89
C SER A 221 -1.29 -0.71 19.86
N ALA A 222 -1.31 -1.77 19.06
CA ALA A 222 -0.28 -2.78 19.05
C ALA A 222 1.03 -2.26 18.46
N LEU A 223 0.95 -1.28 17.56
CA LEU A 223 2.04 -0.78 16.75
C LEU A 223 2.06 0.76 16.78
N THR A 224 1.86 1.36 17.96
CA THR A 224 1.84 2.83 18.17
C THR A 224 3.10 3.54 17.72
N ASP A 225 4.22 2.82 17.65
CA ASP A 225 5.53 3.40 17.36
C ASP A 225 5.76 3.56 15.84
N PHE A 226 4.86 3.02 15.02
CA PHE A 226 4.85 3.27 13.58
C PHE A 226 4.28 4.65 13.27
N THR A 227 5.01 5.39 12.42
CA THR A 227 4.44 6.54 11.73
C THR A 227 3.62 6.03 10.55
N GLU A 228 2.31 6.23 10.61
CA GLU A 228 1.37 5.75 9.61
C GLU A 228 1.06 6.82 8.57
N PHE A 229 1.06 6.42 7.29
CA PHE A 229 0.66 7.23 6.15
C PHE A 229 -0.44 6.50 5.39
N THR A 230 -1.57 7.16 5.16
CA THR A 230 -2.75 6.56 4.53
C THR A 230 -3.27 7.40 3.37
N MET A 231 -4.30 6.93 2.67
CA MET A 231 -5.02 7.76 1.67
C MET A 231 -5.73 8.97 2.27
N LEU A 232 -6.02 8.96 3.58
CA LEU A 232 -6.63 10.11 4.27
C LEU A 232 -5.56 11.14 4.67
N GLU A 233 -4.36 10.67 4.99
CA GLU A 233 -3.26 11.50 5.47
C GLU A 233 -1.92 10.90 4.97
N PRO A 234 -1.53 11.20 3.72
CA PRO A 234 -0.33 10.61 3.12
C PRO A 234 0.97 11.28 3.58
N GLY A 235 0.87 12.50 4.13
CA GLY A 235 1.98 13.26 4.68
C GLY A 235 3.19 13.36 3.72
N PRO A 236 4.43 13.28 4.24
CA PRO A 236 5.64 13.33 3.42
C PRO A 236 5.78 12.22 2.37
N LEU A 237 4.96 11.17 2.42
CA LEU A 237 4.97 10.09 1.44
C LEU A 237 4.02 10.34 0.27
N ALA A 238 3.22 11.41 0.28
CA ALA A 238 2.28 11.77 -0.78
C ALA A 238 2.87 11.70 -2.21
N PRO A 239 4.10 12.20 -2.50
CA PRO A 239 4.70 12.09 -3.84
C PRO A 239 4.93 10.66 -4.32
N TYR A 240 4.94 9.67 -3.41
CA TYR A 240 5.31 8.28 -3.67
C TYR A 240 4.12 7.31 -3.62
N VAL A 241 2.91 7.81 -3.30
CA VAL A 241 1.70 6.99 -3.20
C VAL A 241 1.26 6.48 -4.58
N GLY A 242 1.15 7.38 -5.55
CA GLY A 242 0.74 7.09 -6.94
C GLY A 242 1.54 7.91 -7.95
N PHE A 243 1.03 8.06 -9.17
CA PHE A 243 1.65 8.94 -10.17
C PHE A 243 1.08 10.35 -10.06
N THR A 244 1.94 11.35 -10.14
CA THR A 244 1.59 12.76 -10.17
C THR A 244 1.17 13.18 -11.58
N GLU A 245 0.45 14.29 -11.69
CA GLU A 245 0.07 14.88 -12.98
C GLU A 245 1.25 15.02 -13.96
N ASP A 246 2.39 15.54 -13.49
CA ASP A 246 3.57 15.74 -14.35
C ASP A 246 4.18 14.43 -14.85
N GLU A 247 4.16 13.37 -14.02
CA GLU A 247 4.62 12.04 -14.43
C GLU A 247 3.70 11.43 -15.47
N VAL A 248 2.38 11.57 -15.30
CA VAL A 248 1.38 11.07 -16.26
C VAL A 248 1.47 11.83 -17.58
N LYS A 249 1.65 13.16 -17.57
CA LYS A 249 1.87 13.96 -18.79
C LYS A 249 3.09 13.50 -19.57
N LYS A 250 4.21 13.21 -18.87
CA LYS A 250 5.43 12.69 -19.48
C LYS A 250 5.20 11.32 -20.13
N LEU A 251 4.50 10.42 -19.44
CA LEU A 251 4.13 9.11 -20.01
C LEU A 251 3.23 9.25 -21.24
N CYS A 252 2.20 10.10 -21.17
CA CYS A 252 1.30 10.35 -22.30
C CYS A 252 2.07 10.89 -23.52
N THR A 253 2.98 11.83 -23.29
CA THR A 253 3.82 12.41 -24.35
C THR A 253 4.75 11.37 -24.98
N GLY A 254 5.40 10.53 -24.16
CA GLY A 254 6.31 9.48 -24.65
C GLY A 254 5.60 8.39 -25.47
N HIS A 255 4.31 8.14 -25.18
CA HIS A 255 3.52 7.08 -25.81
C HIS A 255 2.43 7.59 -26.76
N HIS A 256 2.41 8.89 -27.07
CA HIS A 256 1.42 9.53 -27.96
C HIS A 256 -0.04 9.29 -27.53
N MET A 257 -0.29 9.29 -26.22
CA MET A 257 -1.63 9.21 -25.65
C MET A 257 -2.18 10.60 -25.32
N ASP A 258 -3.49 10.76 -25.40
CA ASP A 258 -4.19 11.96 -24.97
C ASP A 258 -4.19 12.04 -23.43
N TYR A 259 -3.62 13.13 -22.91
CA TYR A 259 -3.58 13.37 -21.48
C TYR A 259 -4.98 13.65 -20.89
N GLU A 260 -5.87 14.33 -21.60
CA GLU A 260 -7.21 14.65 -21.07
C GLU A 260 -8.07 13.39 -20.92
N GLU A 261 -7.95 12.44 -21.85
CA GLU A 261 -8.59 11.13 -21.70
C GLU A 261 -7.93 10.30 -20.60
N MET A 262 -6.59 10.34 -20.46
CA MET A 262 -5.89 9.68 -19.34
C MET A 262 -6.35 10.24 -17.99
N ARG A 263 -6.51 11.57 -17.91
CA ARG A 263 -7.05 12.28 -16.76
C ARG A 263 -8.47 11.82 -16.45
N ARG A 264 -9.38 11.92 -17.41
CA ARG A 264 -10.77 11.49 -17.24
C ARG A 264 -10.92 10.05 -16.73
N TRP A 265 -10.08 9.14 -17.24
CA TRP A 265 -10.15 7.72 -16.87
C TRP A 265 -9.49 7.40 -15.53
N TYR A 266 -8.39 8.06 -15.16
CA TYR A 266 -7.51 7.59 -14.08
C TYR A 266 -7.09 8.64 -13.04
N ASP A 267 -7.40 9.92 -13.25
CA ASP A 267 -7.21 10.99 -12.26
C ASP A 267 -8.35 10.98 -11.25
N GLY A 268 -8.05 10.86 -9.96
CA GLY A 268 -9.14 11.06 -9.02
C GLY A 268 -8.80 10.99 -7.54
N TYR A 269 -7.52 11.05 -7.18
CA TYR A 269 -7.11 11.32 -5.82
C TYR A 269 -6.39 12.65 -5.81
N TYR A 270 -6.53 13.41 -4.72
CA TYR A 270 -5.95 14.73 -4.60
C TYR A 270 -5.33 14.86 -3.23
N PHE A 271 -4.08 15.31 -3.18
CA PHE A 271 -3.35 15.59 -1.95
C PHE A 271 -2.85 17.03 -1.98
N ASP A 272 -3.11 17.83 -0.96
CA ASP A 272 -2.97 19.29 -1.02
C ASP A 272 -1.58 19.78 -1.46
N GLU A 273 -0.51 19.12 -1.03
CA GLU A 273 0.87 19.49 -1.38
C GLU A 273 1.30 19.02 -2.78
N ILE A 274 0.62 18.01 -3.35
CA ILE A 274 1.05 17.31 -4.57
C ILE A 274 0.08 17.55 -5.75
N GLY A 275 -1.17 17.88 -5.46
CA GLY A 275 -2.26 17.95 -6.42
C GLY A 275 -2.78 16.58 -6.81
N HIS A 276 -3.01 16.39 -8.11
CA HIS A 276 -3.62 15.19 -8.68
C HIS A 276 -2.71 13.96 -8.62
N VAL A 277 -3.29 12.86 -8.13
CA VAL A 277 -2.65 11.56 -8.01
C VAL A 277 -3.47 10.48 -8.72
N TYR A 278 -2.76 9.65 -9.48
CA TYR A 278 -3.29 8.64 -10.38
C TYR A 278 -2.92 7.24 -9.90
N ASN A 279 -3.76 6.25 -10.22
CA ASN A 279 -3.42 4.85 -10.01
C ASN A 279 -2.29 4.41 -10.96
N PRO A 280 -1.10 4.03 -10.45
CA PRO A 280 0.04 3.64 -11.27
C PRO A 280 -0.25 2.49 -12.25
N ASN A 281 -0.90 1.43 -11.77
CA ASN A 281 -1.18 0.26 -12.60
C ASN A 281 -2.15 0.58 -13.74
N SER A 282 -3.21 1.35 -13.49
CA SER A 282 -4.17 1.72 -14.52
C SER A 282 -3.50 2.57 -15.61
N VAL A 283 -2.67 3.55 -15.22
CA VAL A 283 -1.89 4.36 -16.16
C VAL A 283 -0.91 3.51 -16.98
N ILE A 284 -0.11 2.67 -16.33
CA ILE A 284 0.86 1.80 -17.03
C ILE A 284 0.15 0.81 -17.95
N LYS A 285 -0.98 0.23 -17.55
CA LYS A 285 -1.75 -0.67 -18.42
C LYS A 285 -2.36 0.07 -19.61
N ALA A 286 -2.84 1.29 -19.42
CA ALA A 286 -3.36 2.10 -20.52
C ALA A 286 -2.26 2.42 -21.54
N VAL A 287 -1.08 2.80 -21.06
CA VAL A 287 0.13 3.02 -21.86
C VAL A 287 0.54 1.76 -22.62
N PHE A 288 0.71 0.64 -21.90
CA PHE A 288 1.13 -0.63 -22.48
C PHE A 288 0.14 -1.17 -23.51
N CYS A 289 -1.17 -1.05 -23.26
CA CYS A 289 -2.20 -1.51 -24.18
C CYS A 289 -2.55 -0.50 -25.29
N GLY A 290 -2.10 0.76 -25.17
CA GLY A 290 -2.49 1.86 -26.07
C GLY A 290 -4.01 2.13 -26.06
N LYS A 291 -4.69 1.90 -24.93
CA LYS A 291 -6.16 2.01 -24.83
C LYS A 291 -6.58 2.48 -23.44
N TYR A 292 -7.60 3.34 -23.40
CA TYR A 292 -8.33 3.64 -22.16
C TYR A 292 -9.41 2.59 -21.90
N SER A 293 -9.36 1.97 -20.74
CA SER A 293 -10.25 0.90 -20.32
C SER A 293 -10.23 0.74 -18.81
N ASN A 294 -11.16 -0.06 -18.30
CA ASN A 294 -11.13 -0.53 -16.92
C ASN A 294 -9.98 -1.53 -16.71
N TYR A 295 -8.94 -1.08 -16.03
CA TYR A 295 -7.75 -1.80 -15.59
C TYR A 295 -7.71 -2.02 -14.08
N TRP A 296 -8.70 -1.51 -13.35
CA TRP A 296 -8.92 -1.74 -11.92
C TRP A 296 -9.35 -3.19 -11.61
N THR A 297 -9.97 -3.87 -12.57
CA THR A 297 -10.60 -5.19 -12.32
C THR A 297 -9.65 -6.39 -12.39
N GLN A 298 -9.85 -7.29 -11.43
CA GLN A 298 -9.92 -8.76 -11.54
C GLN A 298 -11.12 -9.17 -10.67
N THR A 299 -11.80 -10.28 -10.97
CA THR A 299 -13.11 -10.72 -10.42
C THR A 299 -13.34 -10.54 -8.91
N GLU A 300 -12.30 -10.61 -8.07
CA GLU A 300 -12.39 -10.47 -6.61
C GLU A 300 -12.68 -9.03 -6.11
N THR A 301 -12.25 -7.99 -6.83
CA THR A 301 -12.43 -6.60 -6.39
C THR A 301 -13.90 -6.18 -6.44
N TYR A 302 -14.61 -6.69 -7.45
CA TYR A 302 -16.04 -6.47 -7.66
C TYR A 302 -16.91 -7.01 -6.52
N GLU A 303 -16.68 -8.27 -6.12
CA GLU A 303 -17.45 -8.90 -5.04
C GLU A 303 -17.21 -8.18 -3.71
N SER A 304 -15.96 -7.76 -3.47
CA SER A 304 -15.59 -6.97 -2.29
C SER A 304 -16.36 -5.64 -2.22
N LEU A 305 -16.41 -4.87 -3.31
CA LEU A 305 -17.14 -3.59 -3.35
C LEU A 305 -18.65 -3.80 -3.12
N ARG A 306 -19.21 -4.82 -3.74
CA ARG A 306 -20.65 -5.14 -3.64
C ARG A 306 -21.06 -5.41 -2.19
N ILE A 307 -20.27 -6.15 -1.43
CA ILE A 307 -20.56 -6.48 -0.02
C ILE A 307 -20.84 -5.20 0.78
N TYR A 308 -20.01 -4.16 0.60
CA TYR A 308 -20.12 -2.90 1.32
C TYR A 308 -21.26 -2.01 0.82
N ILE A 309 -21.52 -1.98 -0.50
CA ILE A 309 -22.65 -1.24 -1.07
C ILE A 309 -23.99 -1.85 -0.64
N ASP A 310 -24.05 -3.18 -0.51
CA ASP A 310 -25.27 -3.88 -0.11
C ASP A 310 -25.58 -3.71 1.40
N LEU A 311 -24.68 -3.15 2.22
CA LEU A 311 -24.93 -2.82 3.62
C LEU A 311 -26.06 -1.79 3.76
N ASN A 312 -26.95 -1.98 4.73
CA ASN A 312 -28.17 -1.19 4.88
C ASN A 312 -28.06 -0.12 5.98
N PHE A 313 -27.02 0.72 5.89
CA PHE A 313 -26.90 1.88 6.76
C PHE A 313 -27.70 3.07 6.20
N ASP A 314 -28.31 3.82 7.11
CA ASP A 314 -29.11 5.01 6.76
C ASP A 314 -28.26 6.04 6.00
N GLY A 315 -28.83 6.60 4.92
CA GLY A 315 -28.16 7.60 4.07
C GLY A 315 -27.05 7.09 3.15
N LEU A 316 -26.61 5.82 3.25
CA LEU A 316 -25.52 5.28 2.42
C LEU A 316 -25.91 5.23 0.95
N LYS A 317 -27.14 4.79 0.68
CA LYS A 317 -27.67 4.64 -0.68
C LYS A 317 -27.76 5.99 -1.39
N GLU A 318 -28.34 6.98 -0.73
CA GLU A 318 -28.51 8.33 -1.25
C GLU A 318 -27.14 8.93 -1.60
N CYS A 319 -26.15 8.75 -0.74
CA CYS A 319 -24.79 9.24 -0.98
C CYS A 319 -24.11 8.58 -2.18
N LEU A 320 -24.25 7.25 -2.33
CA LEU A 320 -23.70 6.55 -3.48
C LEU A 320 -24.34 7.02 -4.81
N VAL A 321 -25.64 7.25 -4.82
CA VAL A 321 -26.35 7.79 -6.00
C VAL A 321 -25.93 9.22 -6.29
N ASP A 322 -25.84 10.06 -5.27
CA ASP A 322 -25.39 11.44 -5.40
C ASP A 322 -23.96 11.51 -5.94
N MET A 323 -23.04 10.67 -5.45
CA MET A 323 -21.67 10.58 -5.96
C MET A 323 -21.59 10.05 -7.40
N LEU A 324 -22.46 9.11 -7.79
CA LEU A 324 -22.57 8.67 -9.19
C LEU A 324 -23.02 9.79 -10.14
N GLY A 325 -23.79 10.75 -9.61
CA GLY A 325 -24.16 11.99 -10.27
C GLY A 325 -23.10 13.09 -10.20
N GLY A 326 -21.90 12.79 -9.67
CA GLY A 326 -20.78 13.73 -9.57
C GLY A 326 -20.81 14.65 -8.35
N LYS A 327 -21.72 14.43 -7.40
CA LYS A 327 -21.72 15.18 -6.13
C LYS A 327 -20.68 14.63 -5.17
N ARG A 328 -20.43 15.38 -4.10
CA ARG A 328 -19.60 14.99 -2.97
C ARG A 328 -20.47 14.75 -1.74
N CYS A 329 -20.00 13.89 -0.83
CA CYS A 329 -20.74 13.57 0.38
C CYS A 329 -19.84 13.73 1.60
N ARG A 330 -20.32 14.48 2.60
CA ARG A 330 -19.61 14.66 3.87
C ARG A 330 -19.53 13.35 4.65
N VAL A 331 -18.35 13.08 5.24
CA VAL A 331 -18.06 11.88 6.03
C VAL A 331 -17.35 12.25 7.34
N ASP A 332 -17.68 11.56 8.43
CA ASP A 332 -16.88 11.54 9.65
C ASP A 332 -15.97 10.31 9.68
N ILE A 333 -14.67 10.51 9.44
CA ILE A 333 -13.66 9.44 9.44
C ILE A 333 -13.29 8.97 10.86
N GLY A 334 -13.69 9.69 11.90
CA GLY A 334 -13.26 9.44 13.29
C GLY A 334 -13.83 8.17 13.91
N SER A 335 -14.93 7.63 13.38
CA SER A 335 -15.58 6.40 13.88
C SER A 335 -14.95 5.11 13.36
N PHE A 336 -14.17 5.19 12.27
CA PHE A 336 -13.64 4.03 11.58
C PHE A 336 -12.63 3.25 12.44
N GLN A 337 -12.83 1.93 12.55
CA GLN A 337 -12.02 1.06 13.41
C GLN A 337 -10.83 0.40 12.70
N ASN A 338 -10.47 0.86 11.50
CA ASN A 338 -9.33 0.34 10.72
C ASN A 338 -9.44 -1.17 10.43
N ASP A 339 -10.65 -1.66 10.13
CA ASP A 339 -10.90 -3.06 9.73
C ASP A 339 -12.00 -3.19 8.68
N MET A 340 -12.26 -4.42 8.25
CA MET A 340 -13.26 -4.75 7.21
C MET A 340 -14.58 -5.32 7.77
N THR A 341 -14.69 -5.53 9.09
CA THR A 341 -15.80 -6.31 9.70
C THR A 341 -16.62 -5.53 10.72
N SER A 342 -16.08 -4.45 11.29
CA SER A 342 -16.69 -3.71 12.39
C SER A 342 -17.45 -2.45 11.94
N MET A 343 -18.07 -2.49 10.75
CA MET A 343 -18.85 -1.36 10.22
C MET A 343 -20.08 -1.11 11.11
N LYS A 344 -20.25 0.14 11.59
CA LYS A 344 -21.38 0.55 12.45
C LYS A 344 -22.22 1.65 11.82
N SER A 345 -21.67 2.33 10.83
CA SER A 345 -22.30 3.48 10.18
C SER A 345 -21.99 3.55 8.70
N ARG A 346 -22.73 4.41 8.00
CA ARG A 346 -22.42 4.84 6.62
C ARG A 346 -20.98 5.36 6.52
N ASP A 347 -20.54 6.12 7.51
CA ASP A 347 -19.26 6.82 7.46
C ASP A 347 -18.08 5.84 7.58
N ASP A 348 -18.24 4.75 8.34
CA ASP A 348 -17.25 3.66 8.38
C ASP A 348 -17.10 3.00 7.00
N VAL A 349 -18.22 2.77 6.31
CA VAL A 349 -18.22 2.20 4.96
C VAL A 349 -17.54 3.13 3.96
N LEU A 350 -17.90 4.42 3.97
CA LEU A 350 -17.28 5.41 3.09
C LEU A 350 -15.78 5.55 3.36
N THR A 351 -15.36 5.56 4.62
CA THR A 351 -13.95 5.62 5.02
C THR A 351 -13.18 4.39 4.56
N LEU A 352 -13.76 3.19 4.72
CA LEU A 352 -13.16 1.96 4.17
C LEU A 352 -13.01 2.04 2.65
N LEU A 353 -14.02 2.53 1.94
CA LEU A 353 -13.97 2.67 0.48
C LEU A 353 -12.87 3.62 0.01
N VAL A 354 -12.49 4.64 0.79
CA VAL A 354 -11.30 5.46 0.52
C VAL A 354 -10.02 4.61 0.60
N HIS A 355 -9.84 3.84 1.70
CA HIS A 355 -8.65 2.98 1.86
C HIS A 355 -8.57 1.87 0.80
N LEU A 356 -9.71 1.38 0.32
CA LEU A 356 -9.79 0.44 -0.79
C LEU A 356 -9.57 1.09 -2.16
N GLY A 357 -9.52 2.42 -2.24
CA GLY A 357 -9.31 3.19 -3.46
C GLY A 357 -10.57 3.39 -4.30
N TYR A 358 -11.76 3.07 -3.79
CA TYR A 358 -13.01 3.32 -4.50
C TYR A 358 -13.50 4.77 -4.37
N LEU A 359 -13.07 5.49 -3.34
CA LEU A 359 -13.41 6.90 -3.16
C LEU A 359 -12.16 7.75 -3.00
N GLY A 360 -12.20 8.96 -3.57
CA GLY A 360 -11.30 10.04 -3.19
C GLY A 360 -11.78 10.70 -1.89
N TYR A 361 -10.86 11.29 -1.14
CA TYR A 361 -11.16 12.04 0.08
C TYR A 361 -10.63 13.46 -0.04
N ASP A 362 -11.47 14.43 0.28
CA ASP A 362 -11.14 15.85 0.41
C ASP A 362 -11.07 16.16 1.90
N ALA A 363 -9.85 16.34 2.41
CA ALA A 363 -9.59 16.53 3.84
C ALA A 363 -10.09 17.88 4.35
N ASP A 364 -10.00 18.93 3.54
CA ASP A 364 -10.43 20.30 3.87
C ASP A 364 -11.94 20.36 4.10
N ASN A 365 -12.71 19.77 3.20
CA ASN A 365 -14.17 19.77 3.25
C ASN A 365 -14.74 18.58 4.03
N LYS A 366 -13.90 17.57 4.33
CA LYS A 366 -14.29 16.28 4.92
C LYS A 366 -15.34 15.56 4.07
N GLU A 367 -15.10 15.51 2.77
CA GLU A 367 -16.02 14.92 1.80
C GLU A 367 -15.37 13.78 1.02
N VAL A 368 -16.19 12.83 0.58
CA VAL A 368 -15.79 11.76 -0.33
C VAL A 368 -16.48 11.91 -1.68
N TYR A 369 -15.82 11.38 -2.71
CA TYR A 369 -16.30 11.42 -4.09
C TYR A 369 -15.81 10.21 -4.88
N ILE A 370 -16.51 9.88 -5.98
CA ILE A 370 -16.04 8.86 -6.93
C ILE A 370 -14.92 9.49 -7.78
N PRO A 371 -13.71 8.89 -7.82
CA PRO A 371 -12.50 9.54 -8.28
C PRO A 371 -12.49 9.81 -9.80
N ASN A 372 -12.87 8.81 -10.61
CA ASN A 372 -12.73 8.84 -12.06
C ASN A 372 -13.75 7.93 -12.77
N GLU A 373 -13.74 7.93 -14.10
CA GLU A 373 -14.66 7.09 -14.89
C GLU A 373 -14.42 5.59 -14.65
N GLU A 374 -13.17 5.15 -14.48
CA GLU A 374 -12.85 3.74 -14.22
C GLU A 374 -13.56 3.21 -12.97
N ILE A 375 -13.50 3.96 -11.88
CA ILE A 375 -14.15 3.58 -10.62
C ILE A 375 -15.66 3.80 -10.68
N ARG A 376 -16.12 4.84 -11.39
CA ARG A 376 -17.56 5.08 -11.63
C ARG A 376 -18.22 3.89 -12.31
N GLU A 377 -17.59 3.32 -13.33
CA GLU A 377 -18.08 2.12 -14.00
C GLU A 377 -18.16 0.92 -13.04
N GLU A 378 -17.22 0.78 -12.10
CA GLU A 378 -17.25 -0.28 -11.08
C GLU A 378 -18.42 -0.12 -10.11
N PHE A 379 -18.72 1.10 -9.65
CA PHE A 379 -19.92 1.34 -8.85
C PHE A 379 -21.21 0.98 -9.62
N ILE A 380 -21.30 1.39 -10.89
CA ILE A 380 -22.44 1.05 -11.75
C ILE A 380 -22.58 -0.46 -11.89
N ARG A 381 -21.48 -1.18 -12.11
CA ARG A 381 -21.48 -2.64 -12.22
C ARG A 381 -21.88 -3.30 -10.90
N ALA A 382 -21.34 -2.85 -9.77
CA ALA A 382 -21.65 -3.36 -8.43
C ALA A 382 -23.13 -3.23 -8.11
N ILE A 383 -23.71 -2.07 -8.43
CA ILE A 383 -25.13 -1.80 -8.26
C ILE A 383 -25.99 -2.65 -9.21
N LYS A 384 -25.63 -2.75 -10.50
CA LYS A 384 -26.41 -3.47 -11.52
C LYS A 384 -26.57 -4.96 -11.20
N ASN A 385 -25.55 -5.62 -10.68
CA ASN A 385 -25.67 -7.04 -10.26
C ASN A 385 -25.87 -7.21 -8.74
N GLY A 386 -26.08 -6.12 -8.01
CA GLY A 386 -26.41 -6.09 -6.59
C GLY A 386 -27.83 -6.59 -6.31
N ARG A 387 -28.19 -6.72 -5.03
CA ARG A 387 -29.55 -7.18 -4.64
C ARG A 387 -30.61 -6.06 -4.73
N ARG A 388 -30.19 -4.83 -5.03
CA ARG A 388 -31.03 -3.63 -4.88
C ARG A 388 -31.53 -3.10 -6.24
N GLN A 389 -32.64 -3.67 -6.72
CA GLN A 389 -33.27 -3.31 -8.00
C GLN A 389 -33.65 -1.82 -8.11
N GLU A 390 -33.89 -1.12 -6.99
CA GLU A 390 -34.25 0.31 -6.98
C GLU A 390 -33.12 1.21 -7.48
N LEU A 391 -31.86 0.91 -7.11
CA LEU A 391 -30.70 1.65 -7.58
C LEU A 391 -30.47 1.44 -9.07
N VAL A 392 -30.69 0.21 -9.54
CA VAL A 392 -30.61 -0.12 -10.97
C VAL A 392 -31.61 0.71 -11.77
N LYS A 393 -32.85 0.85 -11.28
CA LYS A 393 -33.87 1.70 -11.91
C LYS A 393 -33.46 3.17 -11.94
N ALA A 394 -32.89 3.70 -10.85
CA ALA A 394 -32.45 5.09 -10.80
C ALA A 394 -31.34 5.38 -11.83
N ILE A 395 -30.36 4.49 -11.98
CA ILE A 395 -29.30 4.61 -12.99
C ILE A 395 -29.89 4.53 -14.40
N GLN A 396 -30.76 3.55 -14.67
CA GLN A 396 -31.41 3.42 -16.00
C GLN A 396 -32.25 4.66 -16.37
N LEU A 397 -32.98 5.22 -15.40
CA LEU A 397 -33.75 6.46 -15.59
C LEU A 397 -32.83 7.65 -15.89
N SER A 398 -31.70 7.77 -15.19
CA SER A 398 -30.70 8.81 -15.46
C SER A 398 -30.10 8.68 -16.87
N ASP A 399 -29.70 7.47 -17.27
CA ASP A 399 -29.18 7.18 -18.62
C ASP A 399 -30.22 7.50 -19.71
N HIS A 400 -31.48 7.14 -19.47
CA HIS A 400 -32.58 7.44 -20.39
C HIS A 400 -32.83 8.95 -20.51
N LEU A 401 -32.78 9.67 -19.39
CA LEU A 401 -33.00 11.11 -19.36
C LEU A 401 -31.86 11.86 -20.08
N LEU A 402 -30.60 11.46 -19.85
CA LEU A 402 -29.45 12.01 -20.57
C LEU A 402 -29.56 11.78 -22.08
N LYS A 403 -29.89 10.57 -22.52
CA LYS A 403 -30.11 10.26 -23.95
C LYS A 403 -31.26 11.07 -24.54
N ALA A 404 -32.36 11.23 -23.80
CA ALA A 404 -33.49 12.03 -24.24
C ALA A 404 -33.11 13.51 -24.39
N THR A 405 -32.32 14.07 -23.47
CA THR A 405 -31.84 15.46 -23.54
C THR A 405 -30.85 15.67 -24.68
N ILE A 406 -29.93 14.73 -24.94
CA ILE A 406 -29.00 14.81 -26.08
C ILE A 406 -29.77 14.73 -27.40
N ASN A 407 -30.78 13.87 -27.50
CA ASN A 407 -31.61 13.71 -28.69
C ASN A 407 -32.58 14.88 -28.92
N LEU A 408 -32.83 15.75 -27.93
CA LEU A 408 -33.61 16.98 -28.08
C LEU A 408 -32.80 18.13 -28.71
N HIS A 409 -31.48 17.97 -28.82
CA HIS A 409 -30.57 18.97 -29.39
C HIS A 409 -30.06 18.62 -30.80
N TYR A 410 -30.69 17.67 -31.48
CA TYR A 410 -30.46 17.33 -32.90
C TYR A 410 -31.73 17.49 -33.74
#